data_AF-A0A2I0KDM6-F1
#
_entry.id   AF-A0A2I0KDM6-F1
#
_cell.length_a   1.000
_cell.length_b   1.000
_cell.length_c   1.000
_cell.angle_alpha   90.00
_cell.angle_beta   90.00
_cell.angle_gamma   90.00
#
_symmetry.space_group_name_H-M   'P 1'
#
loop_
_entity.id
_entity.type
_entity.pdbx_description
1 polymer ?
#
loop_
_entity_poly.entity_id
_entity_poly.type
_entity_poly.pdbx_seq_one_letter_code
_entity_poly.pdbx_strand_id
1 'polypeptide(L)' 'RGMMYYRRALMLQSFLERRTLGVSIPTTQGFEFSPEARAQADLKFTYVVSCQIYGQQKQQKKPEAADIALLLKR' A
#
# COMPACT_ATOMS: atom_id res chain seq x y z
N ARG A 1 -7.20 16.68 0.46
CA ARG A 1 -5.75 16.56 0.16
C ARG A 1 -5.39 15.08 0.18
N GLY A 2 -5.06 14.49 -0.97
CA GLY A 2 -4.79 13.05 -1.10
C GLY A 2 -3.29 12.75 -1.16
N MET A 3 -2.86 11.67 -0.51
CA MET A 3 -1.48 11.17 -0.57
C MET A 3 -1.28 10.47 -1.93
N MET A 4 -0.33 10.95 -2.75
CA MET A 4 -0.03 10.37 -4.05
C MET A 4 1.04 9.29 -3.88
N TYR A 5 0.64 8.02 -3.96
CA TYR A 5 1.59 6.91 -3.92
C TYR A 5 2.07 6.58 -5.33
N TYR A 6 3.34 6.86 -5.61
CA TYR A 6 3.99 6.35 -6.81
C TYR A 6 4.29 4.87 -6.61
N ARG A 7 3.75 4.01 -7.49
CA ARG A 7 3.95 2.55 -7.45
C ARG A 7 5.42 2.15 -7.32
N ARG A 8 6.31 2.84 -8.03
CA ARG A 8 7.77 2.65 -7.93
C ARG A 8 8.32 2.92 -6.54
N ALA A 9 7.85 3.98 -5.87
CA ALA A 9 8.28 4.30 -4.50
C ALA A 9 7.80 3.24 -3.50
N LEU A 10 6.57 2.75 -3.65
CA LEU A 10 6.06 1.65 -2.80
C LEU A 10 6.83 0.34 -3.02
N MET A 11 7.15 0.00 -4.27
CA MET A 11 7.97 -1.19 -4.56
C MET A 11 9.38 -1.06 -3.98
N LEU A 12 10.01 0.11 -4.12
CA LEU A 12 11.32 0.39 -3.53
C LEU A 12 11.27 0.30 -2.00
N GLN A 13 10.28 0.91 -1.37
CA GLN A 13 10.09 0.86 0.08
C GLN A 13 9.93 -0.59 0.56
N SER A 14 9.06 -1.38 -0.06
CA SER A 14 8.85 -2.78 0.30
C SER A 14 10.07 -3.68 0.06
N PHE A 15 10.91 -3.33 -0.90
CA PHE A 15 12.19 -4.00 -1.14
C PHE A 15 13.24 -3.64 -0.06
N LEU A 16 13.28 -2.38 0.37
CA LEU A 16 14.16 -1.91 1.44
C LEU A 16 13.74 -2.43 2.82
N GLU A 17 12.44 -2.41 3.15
CA GLU A 17 11.87 -2.95 4.41
C GLU A 17 12.25 -4.42 4.64
N ARG A 18 12.42 -5.19 3.56
CA ARG A 18 12.83 -6.60 3.63
C ARG A 18 14.34 -6.77 3.84
N ARG A 19 15.16 -5.83 3.34
CA ARG A 19 16.63 -5.85 3.45
C ARG A 19 17.15 -5.21 4.73
N THR A 20 16.35 -4.39 5.42
CA THR A 20 16.69 -3.91 6.77
C THR A 20 16.80 -5.03 7.82
N LEU A 21 16.40 -6.27 7.48
CA LEU A 21 16.63 -7.46 8.30
C LEU A 21 17.95 -8.20 7.97
N GLY A 22 18.73 -7.75 6.98
CA GLY A 22 19.96 -8.42 6.54
C GLY A 22 20.99 -7.45 5.96
N VAL A 23 22.06 -7.20 6.72
CA VAL A 23 23.23 -6.37 6.40
C VAL A 23 23.73 -6.63 4.97
N SER A 24 23.55 -5.67 4.05
CA SER A 24 24.39 -5.52 2.84
C SER A 24 24.09 -4.23 2.06
N ILE A 25 25.16 -3.69 1.46
CA ILE A 25 25.33 -2.41 0.75
C ILE A 25 24.19 -2.15 -0.28
N PRO A 26 23.68 -0.90 -0.43
CA PRO A 26 22.47 -0.62 -1.20
C PRO A 26 22.76 -0.68 -2.70
N THR A 27 22.55 -1.83 -3.33
CA THR A 27 22.25 -1.86 -4.76
C THR A 27 20.73 -1.79 -4.92
N THR A 28 20.24 -0.59 -5.22
CA THR A 28 18.83 -0.30 -5.56
C THR A 28 18.39 -0.91 -6.88
N GLN A 29 19.24 -1.71 -7.53
CA GLN A 29 18.97 -2.31 -8.81
C GLN A 29 18.18 -3.61 -8.62
N GLY A 30 17.11 -3.76 -9.40
CA GLY A 30 16.33 -4.99 -9.45
C GLY A 30 15.01 -5.00 -8.67
N PHE A 31 14.68 -3.96 -7.89
CA PHE A 31 13.41 -3.93 -7.13
C PHE A 31 12.18 -4.00 -8.04
N GLU A 32 12.26 -3.49 -9.27
CA GLU A 32 11.18 -3.54 -10.27
C GLU A 32 10.85 -4.98 -10.73
N PHE A 33 11.81 -5.89 -10.59
CA PHE A 33 11.70 -7.30 -10.97
C PHE A 33 11.34 -8.20 -9.78
N SER A 34 11.31 -7.71 -8.54
CA SER A 34 10.89 -8.51 -7.39
C SER A 34 9.37 -8.70 -7.42
N PRO A 35 8.86 -9.94 -7.61
CA PRO A 35 7.42 -10.19 -7.65
C PRO A 35 6.76 -9.90 -6.30
N GLU A 36 7.47 -10.10 -5.20
CA GLU A 36 6.93 -9.81 -3.87
C GLU A 36 6.93 -8.30 -3.57
N ALA A 37 7.94 -7.54 -4.03
CA ALA A 37 7.93 -6.07 -3.89
C ALA A 37 6.77 -5.46 -4.68
N ARG A 38 6.47 -6.04 -5.85
CA ARG A 38 5.29 -5.71 -6.65
C ARG A 38 3.99 -6.03 -5.90
N ALA A 39 3.84 -7.27 -5.40
CA ALA A 39 2.65 -7.68 -4.65
C ALA A 39 2.41 -6.81 -3.41
N GLN A 40 3.47 -6.46 -2.68
CA GLN A 40 3.40 -5.55 -1.53
C GLN A 40 2.97 -4.13 -1.92
N ALA A 41 3.53 -3.58 -2.99
CA ALA A 41 3.12 -2.27 -3.49
C ALA A 41 1.64 -2.27 -3.91
N ASP A 42 1.20 -3.32 -4.59
CA ASP A 42 -0.18 -3.46 -5.04
C ASP A 42 -1.15 -3.62 -3.84
N LEU A 43 -0.76 -4.37 -2.79
CA LEU A 43 -1.53 -4.46 -1.54
C LEU A 43 -1.64 -3.11 -0.82
N LYS A 44 -0.51 -2.40 -0.64
CA LYS A 44 -0.47 -1.06 -0.03
C LYS A 44 -1.33 -0.07 -0.81
N PHE A 45 -1.31 -0.15 -2.14
CA PHE A 45 -2.15 0.67 -3.01
C PHE A 45 -3.64 0.37 -2.81
N THR A 46 -4.05 -0.90 -2.85
CA THR A 46 -5.44 -1.30 -2.60
C THR A 46 -5.93 -0.85 -1.24
N TYR A 47 -5.13 -0.98 -0.18
CA TYR A 47 -5.48 -0.53 1.16
C TYR A 47 -5.76 0.98 1.21
N VAL A 48 -4.88 1.79 0.62
CA VAL A 48 -5.03 3.25 0.55
C VAL A 48 -6.30 3.63 -0.21
N VAL A 49 -6.53 3.03 -1.38
CA VAL A 49 -7.72 3.32 -2.20
C VAL A 49 -8.99 2.95 -1.43
N SER A 50 -9.03 1.79 -0.77
CA SER A 50 -10.16 1.37 0.07
C SER A 50 -10.41 2.35 1.22
N CYS A 51 -9.37 2.86 1.87
CA CYS A 51 -9.51 3.86 2.93
C CYS A 51 -10.06 5.20 2.41
N GLN A 52 -9.65 5.62 1.21
CA GLN A 52 -10.17 6.84 0.58
C GLN A 52 -11.65 6.70 0.22
N ILE A 53 -12.04 5.56 -0.36
CA ILE A 53 -13.43 5.24 -0.67
C ILE A 53 -14.26 5.21 0.63
N TYR A 54 -13.77 4.52 1.67
CA TYR A 54 -14.41 4.51 2.98
C TYR A 54 -14.61 5.94 3.53
N GLY A 55 -13.58 6.78 3.49
CA GLY A 55 -13.66 8.16 3.97
C GLY A 55 -14.75 8.96 3.25
N GLN A 56 -14.83 8.84 1.92
CA GLN A 56 -15.86 9.49 1.11
C GLN A 56 -17.26 8.95 1.43
N GLN A 57 -17.42 7.63 1.51
CA GLN A 57 -18.70 7.00 1.83
C GLN A 57 -19.17 7.36 3.24
N LYS A 58 -18.26 7.37 4.22
CA LYS A 58 -18.55 7.79 5.60
C LYS A 58 -19.01 9.25 5.65
N GLN A 59 -18.34 10.15 4.91
CA GLN A 59 -18.74 11.56 4.83
C GLN A 59 -20.13 11.72 4.19
N GLN A 60 -20.45 10.89 3.19
CA GLN A 60 -21.76 10.84 2.52
C GLN A 60 -22.82 10.05 3.30
N LYS A 61 -22.49 9.46 4.47
CA LYS A 61 -23.36 8.59 5.28
C LYS A 61 -23.94 7.40 4.48
N LYS A 62 -23.13 6.86 3.56
CA LYS A 62 -23.48 5.70 2.74
C LYS A 62 -23.43 4.40 3.56
N PRO A 63 -24.42 3.49 3.43
CA PRO A 63 -24.42 2.22 4.15
C PRO A 63 -23.19 1.35 3.83
N GLU A 64 -22.65 1.44 2.62
CA GLU A 64 -21.46 0.70 2.15
C GLU A 64 -20.21 1.02 2.99
N ALA A 65 -20.18 2.15 3.69
CA ALA A 65 -19.08 2.49 4.61
C ALA A 65 -18.98 1.50 5.77
N ALA A 66 -20.09 0.86 6.17
CA ALA A 66 -20.10 -0.16 7.21
C ALA A 66 -19.39 -1.44 6.75
N ASP A 67 -19.60 -1.86 5.50
CA ASP A 67 -18.98 -3.04 4.92
C ASP A 67 -17.46 -2.85 4.80
N ILE A 68 -17.02 -1.69 4.28
CA ILE A 68 -15.59 -1.39 4.19
C ILE A 68 -14.97 -1.28 5.59
N ALA A 69 -15.67 -0.68 6.56
CA ALA A 69 -15.18 -0.62 7.94
C ALA A 69 -15.04 -2.00 8.58
N LEU A 70 -15.89 -2.96 8.23
CA LEU A 70 -15.78 -4.35 8.69
C LEU A 70 -14.56 -5.04 8.07
N LEU A 71 -14.30 -4.81 6.78
CA LEU A 71 -13.12 -5.34 6.09
C LEU A 71 -11.79 -4.77 6.62
N LEU A 72 -11.79 -3.52 7.09
CA LEU A 72 -10.60 -2.86 7.65
C LEU A 72 -10.30 -3.21 9.13
N LYS A 73 -11.21 -3.88 9.83
CA LYS A 73 -11.08 -4.21 11.27
C LYS A 73 -10.41 -5.56 11.56
N ARG A 74 -10.02 -6.33 10.53
CA ARG A 74 -9.26 -7.58 10.66
C ARG A 74 -7.79 -7.36 10.36
#